data_AF-A0A8T4FL29-F1
#
_entry.id   AF-A0A8T4FL29-F1
#
_cell.length_a   1.000
_cell.length_b   1.000
_cell.length_c   1.000
_cell.angle_alpha   90.00
_cell.angle_beta   90.00
_cell.angle_gamma   90.00
#
_symmetry.space_group_name_H-M   'P 1'
#
loop_
_entity.id
_entity.type
_entity.pdbx_description
1 polymer ?
#
loop_
_entity_poly.entity_id
_entity_poly.type
_entity_poly.pdbx_seq_one_letter_code
_entity_poly.pdbx_strand_id
1 'polypeptide(L)'
;MRSSIKLIAAAAVLLLLITPPVAAVVQEKTVAGTITNVNQAKGTIDIYADKMWNGVTWTGISVQFVADQKITGTAPSSDAMAYLCVGDTVQATFTGESPQASWVTVSKVDGTDPTGKFLIASFGDPSKIVNSFQNNFKVTFDTAPDCESCSGSVCTASSAYVKVVQGWNEKNYPSDAQMIPGERHVFKSPEGCLQELSVTFLNGEASAGLCSAASPVGRQPFSVFTIEVVQKGSVQDYVPLPVVQTVETEVPTPVPTQASPGFGFVIAVIGIVAAIAAVAATAAVKKH
;
A
#
# COMPACT_ATOMS: atom_id res chain seq x y z
N MET A 1 28.90 -47.02 5.52
CA MET A 1 27.89 -46.40 4.62
C MET A 1 26.69 -45.79 5.35
N ARG A 2 25.97 -46.49 6.24
CA ARG A 2 24.78 -45.92 6.92
C ARG A 2 25.05 -44.74 7.88
N SER A 3 26.24 -44.66 8.48
CA SER A 3 26.60 -43.56 9.39
C SER A 3 26.94 -42.26 8.65
N SER A 4 27.52 -42.37 7.45
CA SER A 4 27.91 -41.22 6.62
C SER A 4 26.69 -40.48 6.05
N ILE A 5 25.61 -41.19 5.75
CA ILE A 5 24.34 -40.61 5.26
C ILE A 5 23.66 -39.78 6.35
N LYS A 6 23.73 -40.19 7.63
CA LYS A 6 23.16 -39.44 8.76
C LYS A 6 23.92 -38.14 9.03
N LEU A 7 25.25 -38.14 8.90
CA LEU A 7 26.09 -36.95 9.06
C LEU A 7 25.85 -35.94 7.93
N ILE A 8 25.70 -36.40 6.69
CA ILE A 8 25.39 -35.52 5.55
C ILE A 8 23.99 -34.93 5.68
N ALA A 9 22.99 -35.71 6.12
CA ALA A 9 21.64 -35.21 6.36
C ALA A 9 21.59 -34.20 7.52
N ALA A 10 22.32 -34.44 8.61
CA ALA A 10 22.40 -33.51 9.74
C ALA A 10 23.11 -32.20 9.35
N ALA A 11 24.18 -32.27 8.57
CA ALA A 11 24.88 -31.10 8.04
C ALA A 11 24.01 -30.29 7.07
N ALA A 12 23.20 -30.95 6.22
CA ALA A 12 22.28 -30.27 5.31
C ALA A 12 21.13 -29.57 6.05
N VAL A 13 20.56 -30.20 7.09
CA VAL A 13 19.55 -29.56 7.95
C VAL A 13 20.13 -28.38 8.73
N LEU A 14 21.36 -28.51 9.23
CA LEU A 14 22.05 -27.40 9.90
C LEU A 14 22.35 -26.24 8.93
N LEU A 15 22.72 -26.53 7.67
CA LEU A 15 22.94 -25.49 6.65
C LEU A 15 21.64 -24.75 6.27
N LEU A 16 20.51 -25.47 6.20
CA LEU A 16 19.17 -24.90 5.95
C LEU A 16 18.64 -24.06 7.11
N LEU A 17 19.14 -24.26 8.33
CA LEU A 17 18.79 -23.47 9.51
C LEU A 17 19.64 -22.20 9.68
N ILE A 18 20.75 -22.08 8.93
CA ILE A 18 21.67 -20.92 8.99
C ILE A 18 21.43 -19.97 7.81
N THR A 19 20.52 -20.28 6.88
CA THR A 19 20.15 -19.31 5.84
C THR A 19 19.42 -18.14 6.50
N PRO A 20 19.95 -16.90 6.43
CA PRO A 20 19.25 -15.74 6.97
C PRO A 20 17.87 -15.65 6.28
N PRO A 21 16.82 -15.17 6.98
CA PRO A 21 15.53 -14.92 6.36
C PRO A 21 15.75 -14.00 5.14
N VAL A 22 15.51 -14.55 3.95
CA VAL A 22 15.58 -13.79 2.70
C VAL A 22 14.43 -12.79 2.76
N ALA A 23 14.76 -11.51 2.97
CA ALA A 23 13.78 -10.46 2.80
C ALA A 23 13.28 -10.54 1.34
N ALA A 24 12.01 -10.88 1.16
CA ALA A 24 11.39 -10.86 -0.15
C ALA A 24 11.30 -9.39 -0.59
N VAL A 25 12.23 -8.96 -1.44
CA VAL A 25 12.17 -7.64 -2.06
C VAL A 25 10.98 -7.69 -3.02
N VAL A 26 9.93 -6.93 -2.69
CA VAL A 26 8.80 -6.75 -3.60
C VAL A 26 9.36 -6.02 -4.82
N GLN A 27 9.27 -6.64 -6.00
CA GLN A 27 9.81 -6.05 -7.21
C GLN A 27 8.88 -4.92 -7.66
N GLU A 28 9.33 -3.70 -7.42
CA GLU A 28 8.66 -2.48 -7.86
C GLU A 28 9.06 -2.17 -9.31
N LYS A 29 8.09 -1.72 -10.11
CA LYS A 29 8.31 -1.23 -11.47
C LYS A 29 7.70 0.16 -11.59
N THR A 30 8.47 1.09 -12.16
CA THR A 30 8.02 2.47 -12.38
C THR A 30 7.88 2.73 -13.88
N VAL A 31 6.71 3.20 -14.27
CA VAL A 31 6.31 3.46 -15.65
C VAL A 31 5.80 4.87 -15.82
N ALA A 32 5.80 5.34 -17.06
CA ALA A 32 5.10 6.55 -17.45
C ALA A 32 4.23 6.28 -18.67
N GLY A 33 3.14 7.05 -18.80
CA GLY A 33 2.18 6.85 -19.87
C GLY A 33 0.87 7.62 -19.63
N THR A 34 -0.24 7.05 -20.09
CA THR A 34 -1.55 7.72 -20.07
C THR A 34 -2.61 6.84 -19.42
N ILE A 35 -3.48 7.44 -18.61
CA ILE A 35 -4.63 6.74 -18.03
C ILE A 35 -5.63 6.42 -19.15
N THR A 36 -5.99 5.14 -19.26
CA THR A 36 -6.97 4.66 -20.26
C THR A 36 -8.32 4.32 -19.64
N ASN A 37 -8.37 4.07 -18.32
CA ASN A 37 -9.59 3.77 -17.61
C ASN A 37 -9.44 4.06 -16.11
N VAL A 38 -10.52 4.56 -15.49
CA VAL A 38 -10.66 4.72 -14.04
C VAL A 38 -11.97 4.06 -13.64
N ASN A 39 -11.91 2.90 -13.01
CA ASN A 39 -13.10 2.13 -12.63
C ASN A 39 -13.39 2.28 -11.14
N GLN A 40 -14.22 3.26 -10.78
CA GLN A 40 -14.56 3.55 -9.37
C GLN A 40 -15.23 2.36 -8.67
N ALA A 41 -16.08 1.60 -9.37
CA ALA A 41 -16.76 0.44 -8.79
C ALA A 41 -15.78 -0.70 -8.42
N LYS A 42 -14.67 -0.83 -9.15
CA LYS A 42 -13.64 -1.84 -8.88
C LYS A 42 -12.43 -1.30 -8.11
N GLY A 43 -12.32 0.02 -7.95
CA GLY A 43 -11.16 0.66 -7.35
C GLY A 43 -9.87 0.50 -8.18
N THR A 44 -9.97 0.42 -9.50
CA THR A 44 -8.82 0.14 -10.38
C THR A 44 -8.54 1.26 -11.38
N ILE A 45 -7.26 1.49 -11.66
CA ILE A 45 -6.77 2.40 -12.70
C ILE A 45 -6.03 1.57 -13.75
N ASP A 46 -6.36 1.81 -15.02
CA ASP A 46 -5.63 1.24 -16.16
C ASP A 46 -4.72 2.29 -16.77
N ILE A 47 -3.43 2.00 -16.86
CA ILE A 47 -2.43 2.87 -17.50
C ILE A 47 -1.90 2.17 -18.74
N TYR A 48 -1.89 2.89 -19.87
CA TYR A 48 -1.10 2.51 -21.03
C TYR A 48 0.30 3.12 -20.88
N ALA A 49 1.28 2.28 -20.59
CA ALA A 49 2.66 2.67 -20.38
C ALA A 49 3.45 2.63 -21.69
N ASP A 50 4.13 3.73 -22.02
CA ASP A 50 5.04 3.83 -23.17
C ASP A 50 6.50 3.86 -22.74
N LYS A 51 6.78 4.23 -21.48
CA LYS A 51 8.13 4.34 -20.92
C LYS A 51 8.24 3.66 -19.56
N MET A 52 9.45 3.20 -19.24
CA MET A 52 9.82 2.58 -17.98
C MET A 52 11.09 3.21 -17.41
N TRP A 53 11.12 3.42 -16.10
CA TRP A 53 12.29 3.92 -15.40
C TRP A 53 13.27 2.78 -15.10
N ASN A 54 14.53 2.94 -15.49
CA ASN A 54 15.58 1.94 -15.24
C ASN A 54 16.47 2.25 -14.04
N GLY A 55 16.11 3.24 -13.21
CA GLY A 55 16.92 3.75 -12.11
C GLY A 55 17.72 5.01 -12.45
N VAL A 56 17.92 5.32 -13.73
CA VAL A 56 18.76 6.44 -14.19
C VAL A 56 18.03 7.33 -15.19
N THR A 57 17.29 6.73 -16.13
CA THR A 57 16.56 7.45 -17.16
C THR A 57 15.30 6.71 -17.56
N TRP A 58 14.39 7.44 -18.19
CA TRP A 58 13.20 6.88 -18.82
C TRP A 58 13.58 6.22 -20.14
N THR A 59 13.20 4.96 -20.29
CA THR A 59 13.47 4.14 -21.48
C THR A 59 12.17 3.72 -22.13
N GLY A 60 12.11 3.69 -23.46
CA GLY A 60 10.90 3.25 -24.17
C GLY A 60 10.64 1.77 -23.95
N ILE A 61 9.37 1.41 -23.78
CA ILE A 61 8.94 0.01 -23.68
C ILE A 61 8.88 -0.57 -25.11
N SER A 62 9.66 -1.62 -25.36
CA SER A 62 9.80 -2.19 -26.71
C SER A 62 8.48 -2.75 -27.25
N VAL A 63 8.15 -2.42 -28.50
CA VAL A 63 6.91 -2.80 -29.21
C VAL A 63 6.75 -4.30 -29.49
N GLN A 64 7.73 -5.15 -29.15
CA GLN A 64 7.58 -6.62 -29.28
C GLN A 64 6.62 -7.21 -28.23
N PHE A 65 6.17 -6.40 -27.26
CA PHE A 65 5.32 -6.81 -26.15
C PHE A 65 4.07 -5.91 -26.01
N VAL A 66 3.30 -5.74 -27.09
CA VAL A 66 2.09 -4.88 -27.11
C VAL A 66 1.07 -5.26 -26.00
N ALA A 67 1.06 -6.53 -25.56
CA ALA A 67 0.23 -6.97 -24.44
C ALA A 67 0.68 -6.43 -23.07
N ASP A 68 1.94 -6.02 -22.93
CA ASP A 68 2.55 -5.61 -21.65
C ASP A 68 2.45 -4.10 -21.38
N GLN A 69 1.89 -3.33 -22.32
CA GLN A 69 1.78 -1.88 -22.20
C GLN A 69 0.54 -1.45 -21.42
N LYS A 70 -0.52 -2.24 -21.38
CA LYS A 70 -1.70 -1.96 -20.55
C LYS A 70 -1.55 -2.62 -19.18
N ILE A 71 -1.37 -1.80 -18.16
CA ILE A 71 -1.26 -2.25 -16.77
C ILE A 71 -2.55 -1.88 -16.05
N THR A 72 -3.24 -2.89 -15.52
CA THR A 72 -4.40 -2.71 -14.64
C THR A 72 -3.94 -2.96 -13.21
N GLY A 73 -4.25 -2.03 -12.30
CA GLY A 73 -3.97 -2.21 -10.89
C GLY A 73 -4.93 -1.49 -9.96
N THR A 74 -4.97 -1.94 -8.71
CA THR A 74 -5.74 -1.31 -7.63
C THR A 74 -5.16 0.07 -7.32
N ALA A 75 -6.03 1.07 -7.19
CA ALA A 75 -5.63 2.44 -6.93
C ALA A 75 -5.03 2.61 -5.53
N PRO A 76 -4.08 3.56 -5.33
CA PRO A 76 -3.47 3.79 -4.02
C PRO A 76 -4.47 4.35 -2.99
N SER A 77 -5.47 5.11 -3.45
CA SER A 77 -6.46 5.75 -2.60
C SER A 77 -7.75 6.07 -3.36
N SER A 78 -8.83 6.36 -2.63
CA SER A 78 -10.07 6.91 -3.19
C SER A 78 -9.86 8.28 -3.81
N ASP A 79 -8.96 9.10 -3.26
CA ASP A 79 -8.64 10.43 -3.78
C ASP A 79 -8.06 10.33 -5.20
N ALA A 80 -7.19 9.35 -5.44
CA ALA A 80 -6.66 9.08 -6.78
C ALA A 80 -7.79 8.79 -7.78
N MET A 81 -8.77 7.98 -7.37
CA MET A 81 -9.93 7.61 -8.18
C MET A 81 -10.92 8.77 -8.44
N ALA A 82 -10.94 9.76 -7.56
CA ALA A 82 -11.77 10.96 -7.67
C ALA A 82 -11.11 12.05 -8.51
N TYR A 83 -9.78 12.16 -8.44
CA TYR A 83 -9.02 13.23 -9.09
C TYR A 83 -8.58 12.86 -10.52
N LEU A 84 -8.10 11.63 -10.73
CA LEU A 84 -7.49 11.22 -11.98
C LEU A 84 -8.56 10.92 -13.05
N CYS A 85 -8.29 11.36 -14.27
CA CYS A 85 -9.19 11.20 -15.41
C CYS A 85 -8.55 10.37 -16.54
N VAL A 86 -9.40 9.76 -17.37
CA VAL A 86 -8.95 9.17 -18.63
C VAL A 86 -8.33 10.25 -19.52
N GLY A 87 -7.17 9.95 -20.10
CA GLY A 87 -6.38 10.88 -20.89
C GLY A 87 -5.30 11.64 -20.09
N ASP A 88 -5.30 11.54 -18.76
CA ASP A 88 -4.25 12.14 -17.95
C ASP A 88 -2.90 11.47 -18.20
N THR A 89 -1.87 12.29 -18.37
CA THR A 89 -0.47 11.87 -18.41
C THR A 89 0.03 11.60 -16.99
N VAL A 90 0.62 10.44 -16.76
CA VAL A 90 1.05 10.00 -15.44
C VAL A 90 2.42 9.33 -15.43
N GLN A 91 3.09 9.41 -14.29
CA GLN A 91 4.09 8.43 -13.88
C GLN A 91 3.50 7.60 -12.73
N ALA A 92 3.79 6.32 -12.67
CA ALA A 92 3.25 5.43 -11.66
C ALA A 92 4.23 4.32 -11.30
N THR A 93 4.24 3.92 -10.04
CA THR A 93 5.00 2.77 -9.54
C THR A 93 4.02 1.72 -9.05
N PHE A 94 4.25 0.46 -9.43
CA PHE A 94 3.42 -0.67 -9.02
C PHE A 94 4.25 -1.85 -8.55
N THR A 95 3.55 -2.76 -7.86
CA THR A 95 4.06 -4.06 -7.46
C THR A 95 3.13 -5.16 -7.99
N GLY A 96 3.64 -6.38 -8.09
CA GLY A 96 2.91 -7.50 -8.67
C GLY A 96 2.89 -7.46 -10.20
N GLU A 97 1.93 -8.16 -10.80
CA GLU A 97 1.79 -8.29 -12.25
C GLU A 97 0.37 -7.96 -12.68
N SER A 98 0.23 -7.32 -13.85
CA SER A 98 -1.07 -7.01 -14.45
C SER A 98 -1.84 -8.31 -14.77
N PRO A 99 -3.16 -8.39 -14.55
CA PRO A 99 -4.09 -7.33 -14.11
C PRO A 99 -4.28 -7.25 -12.58
N GLN A 100 -3.46 -7.93 -11.78
CA GLN A 100 -3.53 -7.95 -10.32
C GLN A 100 -2.50 -7.02 -9.66
N ALA A 101 -1.97 -6.06 -10.42
CA ALA A 101 -0.98 -5.14 -9.90
C ALA A 101 -1.59 -4.24 -8.80
N SER A 102 -0.75 -3.76 -7.90
CA SER A 102 -1.13 -2.72 -6.95
C SER A 102 -0.32 -1.48 -7.24
N TRP A 103 -1.00 -0.37 -7.53
CA TRP A 103 -0.33 0.92 -7.67
C TRP A 103 0.17 1.37 -6.28
N VAL A 104 1.47 1.55 -6.14
CA VAL A 104 2.10 2.10 -4.94
C VAL A 104 2.08 3.61 -4.98
N THR A 105 2.28 4.19 -6.17
CA THR A 105 2.08 5.63 -6.41
C THR A 105 1.56 5.86 -7.81
N VAL A 106 0.69 6.86 -7.99
CA VAL A 106 0.25 7.38 -9.29
C VAL A 106 0.32 8.90 -9.22
N SER A 107 1.10 9.51 -10.11
CA SER A 107 1.33 10.95 -10.12
C SER A 107 0.98 11.56 -11.46
N LYS A 108 0.19 12.63 -11.44
CA LYS A 108 -0.19 13.39 -12.63
C LYS A 108 0.94 14.34 -13.02
N VAL A 109 1.34 14.25 -14.27
CA VAL A 109 2.39 15.06 -14.87
C VAL A 109 1.79 16.34 -15.45
N ASP A 110 2.51 17.45 -15.31
CA ASP A 110 2.17 18.70 -15.97
C ASP A 110 2.46 18.62 -17.48
N GLY A 111 1.40 18.56 -18.29
CA GLY A 111 1.48 18.52 -19.74
C GLY A 111 1.26 17.13 -20.36
N THR A 112 1.61 17.02 -21.64
CA THR A 112 1.32 15.84 -22.47
C THR A 112 2.50 14.87 -22.61
N ASP A 113 3.70 15.27 -22.18
CA ASP A 113 4.84 14.36 -22.16
C ASP A 113 4.85 13.56 -20.84
N PRO A 114 4.77 12.21 -20.86
CA PRO A 114 4.89 11.38 -19.67
C PRO A 114 6.27 11.42 -19.01
N THR A 115 7.30 11.92 -19.71
CA THR A 115 8.58 12.30 -19.10
C THR A 115 8.64 13.75 -18.65
N GLY A 116 7.49 14.44 -18.67
CA GLY A 116 7.34 15.83 -18.32
C GLY A 116 7.99 16.15 -16.98
N LYS A 117 8.66 17.30 -16.92
CA LYS A 117 9.61 17.61 -15.85
C LYS A 117 8.97 17.70 -14.46
N PHE A 118 7.69 18.03 -14.39
CA PHE A 118 7.03 18.43 -13.16
C PHE A 118 5.71 17.71 -12.93
N LEU A 119 5.44 17.39 -11.66
CA LEU A 119 4.17 16.84 -11.20
C LEU A 119 3.27 17.93 -10.66
N ILE A 120 1.97 17.75 -10.85
CA ILE A 120 0.93 18.62 -10.25
C ILE A 120 0.17 17.93 -9.13
N ALA A 121 0.12 16.60 -9.14
CA ALA A 121 -0.50 15.80 -8.09
C ALA A 121 0.16 14.43 -7.99
N SER A 122 0.12 13.83 -6.80
CA SER A 122 0.59 12.46 -6.55
C SER A 122 -0.27 11.80 -5.48
N PHE A 123 -0.56 10.51 -5.69
CA PHE A 123 -1.37 9.69 -4.80
C PHE A 123 -0.62 8.40 -4.51
N GLY A 124 -0.39 8.08 -3.24
CA GLY A 124 0.39 6.93 -2.81
C GLY A 124 1.73 7.33 -2.19
N ASP A 125 2.74 6.47 -2.32
CA ASP A 125 4.00 6.61 -1.60
C ASP A 125 4.96 7.62 -2.27
N PRO A 126 5.33 8.74 -1.60
CA PRO A 126 6.21 9.76 -2.15
C PRO A 126 7.64 9.27 -2.42
N SER A 127 8.08 8.21 -1.74
CA SER A 127 9.43 7.64 -1.96
C SER A 127 9.58 6.99 -3.34
N LYS A 128 8.47 6.76 -4.03
CA LYS A 128 8.41 6.11 -5.35
C LYS A 128 8.25 7.09 -6.50
N ILE A 129 8.34 8.38 -6.20
CA ILE A 129 8.24 9.47 -7.16
C ILE A 129 9.62 9.71 -7.79
N VAL A 130 9.68 9.78 -9.12
CA VAL A 130 10.92 10.08 -9.87
C VAL A 130 11.05 11.59 -10.12
N ASN A 131 10.00 12.20 -10.66
CA ASN A 131 10.03 13.62 -11.05
C ASN A 131 9.74 14.56 -9.87
N SER A 132 10.24 15.79 -9.91
CA SER A 132 9.88 16.80 -8.89
C SER A 132 8.49 17.38 -9.16
N PHE A 133 7.85 17.98 -8.16
CA PHE A 133 6.62 18.73 -8.39
C PHE A 133 6.91 20.09 -9.05
N GLN A 134 5.89 20.75 -9.60
CA GLN A 134 6.01 22.14 -10.09
C GLN A 134 6.65 23.04 -9.03
N ASN A 135 7.34 24.10 -9.45
CA ASN A 135 8.15 24.95 -8.57
C ASN A 135 9.22 24.18 -7.76
N ASN A 136 9.65 23.03 -8.26
CA ASN A 136 10.72 22.21 -7.70
C ASN A 136 10.48 21.78 -6.24
N PHE A 137 9.23 21.53 -5.83
CA PHE A 137 9.01 20.88 -4.54
C PHE A 137 9.51 19.45 -4.59
N LYS A 138 10.20 19.06 -3.52
CA LYS A 138 10.63 17.70 -3.23
C LYS A 138 10.10 17.31 -1.86
N VAL A 139 9.47 16.14 -1.79
CA VAL A 139 8.87 15.62 -0.57
C VAL A 139 9.65 14.39 -0.13
N THR A 140 10.02 14.37 1.15
CA THR A 140 10.59 13.20 1.82
C THR A 140 9.86 13.01 3.13
N PHE A 141 9.79 11.79 3.64
CA PHE A 141 9.11 11.52 4.90
C PHE A 141 9.76 10.37 5.65
N ASP A 142 9.55 10.36 6.95
CA ASP A 142 9.83 9.25 7.86
C ASP A 142 8.54 8.90 8.61
N THR A 143 8.32 7.63 8.94
CA THR A 143 7.13 7.19 9.70
C THR A 143 7.49 6.69 11.08
N ALA A 144 6.64 7.01 12.06
CA ALA A 144 6.72 6.47 13.40
C ALA A 144 5.75 5.29 13.54
N PRO A 145 6.20 4.10 13.97
CA PRO A 145 5.30 2.97 14.16
C PRO A 145 4.43 3.13 15.41
N ASP A 146 3.22 2.58 15.34
CA ASP A 146 2.47 2.20 16.54
C ASP A 146 3.03 0.87 17.07
N CYS A 147 3.84 0.95 18.13
CA CYS A 147 4.45 -0.23 18.75
C CYS A 147 3.52 -1.02 19.66
N GLU A 148 2.33 -0.50 20.02
CA GLU A 148 1.39 -1.22 20.90
C GLU A 148 0.69 -2.36 20.15
N SER A 149 0.43 -2.18 18.86
CA SER A 149 -0.27 -3.13 17.99
C SER A 149 0.65 -3.85 16.99
N CYS A 150 1.95 -3.57 17.01
CA CYS A 150 2.86 -4.05 15.97
C CYS A 150 3.17 -5.56 16.09
N SER A 151 2.95 -6.28 15.00
CA SER A 151 3.41 -7.66 14.83
C SER A 151 4.05 -7.84 13.45
N GLY A 152 5.18 -8.54 13.39
CA GLY A 152 5.91 -8.77 12.14
C GLY A 152 6.99 -7.72 11.84
N SER A 153 7.20 -7.41 10.55
CA SER A 153 8.29 -6.54 10.07
C SER A 153 7.88 -5.11 9.76
N VAL A 154 6.58 -4.88 9.62
CA VAL A 154 5.98 -3.57 9.36
C VAL A 154 4.86 -3.35 10.38
N CYS A 155 4.78 -2.14 10.91
CA CYS A 155 3.72 -1.71 11.81
C CYS A 155 2.84 -0.70 11.08
N THR A 156 1.61 -0.52 11.55
CA THR A 156 0.84 0.69 11.22
C THR A 156 1.63 1.92 11.67
N ALA A 157 1.70 2.94 10.81
CA ALA A 157 2.31 4.21 11.17
C ALA A 157 1.33 5.04 12.01
N SER A 158 1.75 5.44 13.21
CA SER A 158 0.98 6.34 14.08
C SER A 158 1.08 7.81 13.62
N SER A 159 2.19 8.17 12.97
CA SER A 159 2.39 9.49 12.35
C SER A 159 3.46 9.42 11.26
N ALA A 160 3.47 10.45 10.41
CA ALA A 160 4.51 10.70 9.42
C ALA A 160 5.16 12.06 9.69
N TYR A 161 6.49 12.11 9.71
CA TYR A 161 7.25 13.35 9.70
C TYR A 161 7.62 13.68 8.25
N VAL A 162 6.98 14.70 7.70
CA VAL A 162 7.11 15.10 6.30
C VAL A 162 8.04 16.31 6.20
N LYS A 163 9.03 16.24 5.32
CA LYS A 163 9.86 17.37 4.91
C LYS A 163 9.57 17.72 3.46
N VAL A 164 9.40 19.02 3.22
CA VAL A 164 9.28 19.59 1.89
C VAL A 164 10.41 20.58 1.67
N VAL A 165 11.14 20.42 0.56
CA VAL A 165 12.13 21.38 0.10
C VAL A 165 11.65 21.98 -1.21
N GLN A 166 11.48 23.31 -1.24
CA GLN A 166 11.16 24.04 -2.46
C GLN A 166 12.40 24.74 -3.02
N GLY A 167 12.71 24.48 -4.29
CA GLY A 167 13.72 25.24 -5.03
C GLY A 167 13.15 26.47 -5.72
N TRP A 168 13.45 27.68 -5.23
CA TRP A 168 12.95 28.95 -5.75
C TRP A 168 14.02 30.04 -5.77
N ASN A 169 14.16 30.79 -6.87
CA ASN A 169 15.16 31.86 -7.03
C ASN A 169 16.58 31.44 -6.58
N GLU A 170 17.04 30.27 -7.05
CA GLU A 170 18.36 29.70 -6.74
C GLU A 170 18.59 29.36 -5.25
N LYS A 171 17.53 29.36 -4.44
CA LYS A 171 17.57 29.02 -3.01
C LYS A 171 16.64 27.85 -2.71
N ASN A 172 16.96 27.11 -1.66
CA ASN A 172 16.12 26.04 -1.12
C ASN A 172 15.42 26.54 0.14
N TYR A 173 14.11 26.31 0.21
CA TYR A 173 13.26 26.64 1.36
C TYR A 173 12.77 25.33 1.98
N PRO A 174 13.46 24.79 3.01
CA PRO A 174 13.00 23.61 3.73
C PRO A 174 11.86 23.97 4.68
N SER A 175 10.91 23.06 4.82
CA SER A 175 9.80 23.12 5.75
C SER A 175 9.44 21.70 6.17
N ASP A 176 8.88 21.54 7.37
CA ASP A 176 8.55 20.23 7.91
C ASP A 176 7.32 20.27 8.80
N ALA A 177 6.64 19.13 8.88
CA ALA A 177 5.46 18.92 9.70
C ALA A 177 5.38 17.46 10.15
N GLN A 178 4.95 17.24 11.39
CA GLN A 178 4.51 15.94 11.83
C GLN A 178 3.00 15.84 11.59
N MET A 179 2.57 14.77 10.93
CA MET A 179 1.19 14.58 10.48
C MET A 179 0.64 13.25 11.02
N ILE A 180 -0.57 13.27 11.54
CA ILE A 180 -1.31 12.03 11.88
C ILE A 180 -2.15 11.54 10.68
N PRO A 181 -2.56 10.26 10.64
CA PRO A 181 -3.45 9.78 9.59
C PRO A 181 -4.72 10.63 9.44
N GLY A 182 -5.03 11.00 8.20
CA GLY A 182 -6.11 11.91 7.80
C GLY A 182 -5.78 13.40 7.87
N GLU A 183 -4.63 13.80 8.43
CA GLU A 183 -4.22 15.21 8.50
C GLU A 183 -3.75 15.74 7.15
N ARG A 184 -4.13 16.98 6.85
CA ARG A 184 -3.65 17.78 5.72
C ARG A 184 -2.87 18.97 6.24
N HIS A 185 -1.67 19.15 5.67
CA HIS A 185 -0.81 20.29 5.90
C HIS A 185 -0.46 20.98 4.58
N VAL A 186 -0.51 22.31 4.55
CA VAL A 186 -0.17 23.15 3.41
C VAL A 186 1.18 23.81 3.62
N PHE A 187 2.21 23.28 2.96
CA PHE A 187 3.56 23.81 2.98
C PHE A 187 3.62 25.13 2.21
N LYS A 188 3.85 26.21 2.96
CA LYS A 188 3.81 27.59 2.45
C LYS A 188 5.06 27.93 1.65
N SER A 189 4.82 28.57 0.50
CA SER A 189 5.89 29.06 -0.35
C SER A 189 6.45 30.41 0.09
N PRO A 190 7.71 30.72 -0.26
CA PRO A 190 8.32 32.01 0.01
C PRO A 190 7.55 33.13 -0.70
N GLU A 191 7.84 34.36 -0.28
CA GLU A 191 7.24 35.56 -0.85
C GLU A 191 7.43 35.64 -2.37
N GLY A 192 6.38 36.07 -3.09
CA GLY A 192 6.37 36.17 -4.55
C GLY A 192 6.04 34.86 -5.30
N CYS A 193 6.05 33.71 -4.64
CA CYS A 193 5.59 32.45 -5.24
C CYS A 193 4.09 32.23 -4.97
N LEU A 194 3.32 31.96 -6.03
CA LEU A 194 1.85 31.84 -6.00
C LEU A 194 1.34 30.40 -5.87
N GLN A 195 2.22 29.40 -5.86
CA GLN A 195 1.83 28.01 -5.66
C GLN A 195 2.30 27.53 -4.29
N GLU A 196 1.56 26.63 -3.65
CA GLU A 196 1.90 25.97 -2.39
C GLU A 196 1.79 24.45 -2.58
N LEU A 197 2.28 23.67 -1.63
CA LEU A 197 2.14 22.22 -1.67
C LEU A 197 1.19 21.75 -0.56
N SER A 198 0.04 21.22 -0.96
CA SER A 198 -0.90 20.55 -0.06
C SER A 198 -0.49 19.09 0.06
N VAL A 199 -0.26 18.62 1.28
CA VAL A 199 0.05 17.22 1.57
C VAL A 199 -0.97 16.70 2.56
N THR A 200 -1.56 15.55 2.29
CA THR A 200 -2.43 14.81 3.20
C THR A 200 -1.81 13.45 3.47
N PHE A 201 -1.57 13.10 4.73
CA PHE A 201 -1.13 11.76 5.11
C PHE A 201 -2.36 10.92 5.36
N LEU A 202 -2.72 10.00 4.45
CA LEU A 202 -3.96 9.22 4.58
C LEU A 202 -3.80 8.10 5.61
N ASN A 203 -2.82 7.25 5.38
CA ASN A 203 -2.40 6.16 6.26
C ASN A 203 -1.03 5.66 5.80
N GLY A 204 -0.40 4.78 6.60
CA GLY A 204 0.84 4.18 6.16
C GLY A 204 1.40 3.15 7.10
N GLU A 205 2.56 2.65 6.73
CA GLU A 205 3.31 1.65 7.44
C GLU A 205 4.67 2.22 7.87
N ALA A 206 5.19 1.67 8.95
CA ALA A 206 6.49 2.01 9.50
C ALA A 206 7.31 0.74 9.72
N SER A 207 8.63 0.88 9.68
CA SER A 207 9.52 -0.23 10.00
C SER A 207 9.34 -0.63 11.46
N ALA A 208 9.15 -1.93 11.68
CA ALA A 208 9.04 -2.46 13.03
C ALA A 208 10.37 -2.44 13.81
N GLY A 209 11.49 -2.13 13.14
CA GLY A 209 12.81 -2.04 13.78
C GLY A 209 12.93 -0.94 14.85
N LEU A 210 11.99 0.01 14.88
CA LEU A 210 11.90 1.01 15.96
C LEU A 210 11.14 0.49 17.19
N CYS A 211 10.50 -0.67 17.10
CA CYS A 211 9.79 -1.33 18.21
C CYS A 211 10.65 -2.44 18.81
N SER A 212 10.77 -2.46 20.14
CA SER A 212 11.64 -3.40 20.87
C SER A 212 11.25 -4.88 20.76
N ALA A 213 10.00 -5.18 20.39
CA ALA A 213 9.43 -6.52 20.35
C ALA A 213 9.34 -7.14 18.94
N ALA A 214 9.76 -6.43 17.89
CA ALA A 214 9.48 -6.80 16.51
C ALA A 214 10.74 -7.15 15.69
N SER A 215 10.57 -7.98 14.66
CA SER A 215 11.66 -8.40 13.77
C SER A 215 11.69 -7.51 12.53
N PRO A 216 12.76 -6.72 12.29
CA PRO A 216 12.82 -5.81 11.14
C PRO A 216 12.98 -6.53 9.79
N VAL A 217 13.10 -7.86 9.78
CA VAL A 217 13.29 -8.61 8.53
C VAL A 217 11.95 -8.94 7.89
N GLY A 218 11.68 -8.32 6.75
CA GLY A 218 10.51 -8.62 5.93
C GLY A 218 10.31 -7.59 4.82
N ARG A 219 9.05 -7.41 4.40
CA ARG A 219 8.71 -6.47 3.31
C ARG A 219 8.98 -5.02 3.72
N GLN A 220 9.19 -4.17 2.73
CA GLN A 220 9.31 -2.72 2.94
C GLN A 220 7.93 -2.11 3.26
N PRO A 221 7.86 -1.14 4.19
CA PRO A 221 6.64 -0.41 4.48
C PRO A 221 6.30 0.54 3.33
N PHE A 222 5.00 0.68 3.04
CA PHE A 222 4.49 1.73 2.15
C PHE A 222 3.58 2.68 2.91
N SER A 223 3.55 3.94 2.49
CA SER A 223 2.64 4.94 3.00
C SER A 223 1.83 5.60 1.89
N VAL A 224 0.62 6.02 2.18
CA VAL A 224 -0.29 6.63 1.20
C VAL A 224 -0.47 8.10 1.55
N PHE A 225 -0.07 8.96 0.62
CA PHE A 225 -0.27 10.39 0.70
C PHE A 225 -1.10 10.88 -0.48
N THR A 226 -1.80 11.99 -0.30
CA THR A 226 -2.32 12.84 -1.37
C THR A 226 -1.49 14.12 -1.38
N ILE A 227 -0.77 14.38 -2.47
CA ILE A 227 0.08 15.56 -2.63
C ILE A 227 -0.39 16.34 -3.84
N GLU A 228 -0.65 17.64 -3.68
CA GLU A 228 -1.16 18.50 -4.74
C GLU A 228 -0.44 19.84 -4.75
N VAL A 229 -0.07 20.32 -5.94
CA VAL A 229 0.37 21.70 -6.14
C VAL A 229 -0.89 22.56 -6.26
N VAL A 230 -1.05 23.47 -5.31
CA VAL A 230 -2.26 24.30 -5.17
C VAL A 230 -1.93 25.78 -5.31
N GLN A 231 -2.92 26.60 -5.60
CA GLN A 231 -2.73 28.05 -5.58
C GLN A 231 -2.62 28.53 -4.12
N LYS A 232 -1.80 29.55 -3.91
CA LYS A 232 -1.57 30.12 -2.58
C LYS A 232 -2.89 30.57 -1.96
N GLY A 233 -3.20 30.00 -0.79
CA GLY A 233 -4.44 30.28 -0.05
C GLY A 233 -5.71 29.59 -0.57
N SER A 234 -5.64 28.75 -1.62
CA SER A 234 -6.82 28.02 -2.11
C SER A 234 -7.21 26.82 -1.24
N VAL A 235 -6.28 26.32 -0.44
CA VAL A 235 -6.47 25.20 0.49
C VAL A 235 -5.97 25.62 1.87
N GLN A 236 -6.57 25.04 2.91
CA GLN A 236 -6.23 25.28 4.32
C GLN A 236 -5.79 23.96 4.98
N ASP A 237 -5.05 24.09 6.07
CA ASP A 237 -4.71 22.96 6.93
C ASP A 237 -5.99 22.31 7.49
N TYR A 238 -5.94 21.01 7.69
CA TYR A 238 -7.03 20.25 8.28
C TYR A 238 -6.47 19.17 9.19
N VAL A 239 -6.92 19.16 10.44
CA VAL A 239 -6.61 18.10 11.40
C VAL A 239 -7.90 17.31 11.65
N PRO A 240 -7.90 15.97 11.49
CA PRO A 240 -9.06 15.17 11.79
C PRO A 240 -9.40 15.27 13.28
N LEU A 241 -10.68 15.42 13.59
CA LEU A 241 -11.15 15.37 14.97
C LEU A 241 -10.92 13.95 15.52
N PRO A 242 -10.52 13.81 16.80
CA PRO A 242 -10.42 12.49 17.41
C PRO A 242 -11.79 11.79 17.30
N VAL A 243 -11.78 10.54 16.82
CA VAL A 243 -12.99 9.71 16.79
C VAL A 243 -13.40 9.49 18.24
N VAL A 244 -14.41 10.23 18.70
CA VAL A 244 -15.06 9.93 19.98
C VAL A 244 -15.72 8.57 19.79
N GLN A 245 -15.21 7.55 20.46
CA GLN A 245 -15.87 6.25 20.50
C GLN A 245 -17.24 6.45 21.14
N THR A 246 -18.29 6.50 20.32
CA THR A 246 -19.64 6.35 20.80
C THR A 246 -19.73 4.93 21.36
N VAL A 247 -19.60 4.79 22.68
CA VAL A 247 -19.89 3.53 23.35
C VAL A 247 -21.34 3.21 23.03
N GLU A 248 -21.53 2.23 22.15
CA GLU A 248 -22.84 1.69 21.83
C GLU A 248 -23.42 1.18 23.16
N THR A 249 -24.37 1.93 23.72
CA THR A 249 -25.08 1.50 24.92
C THR A 249 -25.87 0.28 24.49
N GLU A 250 -25.41 -0.91 24.89
CA GLU A 250 -26.14 -2.16 24.69
C GLU A 250 -27.59 -1.93 25.14
N VAL A 251 -28.50 -1.94 24.18
CA VAL A 251 -29.94 -2.00 24.46
C VAL A 251 -30.17 -3.34 25.16
N PRO A 252 -30.69 -3.36 26.40
CA PRO A 252 -30.90 -4.62 27.11
C PRO A 252 -31.82 -5.52 26.29
N THR A 253 -31.30 -6.71 25.97
CA THR A 253 -32.06 -7.76 25.29
C THR A 253 -33.31 -8.09 26.12
N PRO A 254 -34.52 -8.09 25.53
CA PRO A 254 -35.72 -8.48 26.27
C PRO A 254 -35.59 -9.94 26.73
N VAL A 255 -35.79 -10.15 28.03
CA VAL A 255 -35.80 -11.45 28.69
C VAL A 255 -36.81 -12.37 27.98
N PRO A 256 -36.45 -13.60 27.57
CA PRO A 256 -37.40 -14.52 26.97
C PRO A 256 -38.48 -14.90 27.98
N THR A 257 -39.72 -14.56 27.67
CA THR A 257 -40.91 -14.99 28.42
C THR A 257 -41.00 -16.51 28.39
N GLN A 258 -40.86 -17.12 29.57
CA GLN A 258 -40.96 -18.56 29.78
C GLN A 258 -42.39 -19.03 29.50
N ALA A 259 -42.59 -19.82 28.45
CA ALA A 259 -43.86 -20.51 28.21
C ALA A 259 -43.98 -21.70 29.18
N SER A 260 -45.08 -21.71 29.93
CA SER A 260 -45.48 -22.79 30.87
C SER A 260 -45.83 -24.09 30.12
N PRO A 261 -45.60 -25.28 30.71
CA PRO A 261 -45.60 -26.55 29.97
C PRO A 261 -47.02 -27.11 29.82
N GLY A 262 -47.39 -27.43 28.58
CA GLY A 262 -48.66 -28.07 28.25
C GLY A 262 -48.52 -29.09 27.12
N PHE A 263 -48.33 -30.35 27.54
CA PHE A 263 -48.69 -31.61 26.88
C PHE A 263 -48.86 -31.66 25.36
N GLY A 264 -48.04 -32.48 24.68
CA GLY A 264 -48.51 -33.16 23.47
C GLY A 264 -47.44 -33.70 22.53
N PHE A 265 -47.22 -35.01 22.61
CA PHE A 265 -46.92 -35.93 21.49
C PHE A 265 -45.56 -35.89 20.77
N VAL A 266 -44.69 -36.81 21.22
CA VAL A 266 -44.03 -37.88 20.43
C VAL A 266 -44.22 -37.82 18.91
N ILE A 267 -43.16 -37.58 18.12
CA ILE A 267 -42.87 -38.29 16.85
C ILE A 267 -41.33 -38.34 16.58
N ALA A 268 -40.85 -39.57 16.44
CA ALA A 268 -39.74 -40.12 15.64
C ALA A 268 -38.32 -39.52 15.67
N VAL A 269 -37.44 -40.29 16.32
CA VAL A 269 -36.02 -40.48 16.01
C VAL A 269 -35.91 -41.28 14.70
N ILE A 270 -35.07 -40.85 13.74
CA ILE A 270 -34.26 -41.64 12.77
C ILE A 270 -33.48 -40.62 11.92
N GLY A 271 -32.15 -40.71 11.81
CA GLY A 271 -31.42 -39.76 10.96
C GLY A 271 -29.88 -39.72 10.88
N ILE A 272 -29.19 -40.84 11.10
CA ILE A 272 -27.91 -41.19 10.44
C ILE A 272 -26.62 -40.41 10.83
N VAL A 273 -25.85 -41.09 11.68
CA VAL A 273 -24.38 -41.04 11.76
C VAL A 273 -23.79 -41.79 10.57
N ALA A 274 -23.13 -41.10 9.63
CA ALA A 274 -22.27 -41.74 8.62
C ALA A 274 -21.38 -40.71 7.90
N ALA A 275 -20.28 -40.26 8.51
CA ALA A 275 -19.19 -39.57 7.80
C ALA A 275 -17.85 -39.59 8.56
N ILE A 276 -17.47 -40.70 9.20
CA ILE A 276 -16.09 -40.91 9.67
C ILE A 276 -15.74 -42.39 9.53
N ALA A 277 -15.54 -42.87 8.29
CA ALA A 277 -14.89 -44.15 7.99
C ALA A 277 -14.64 -44.35 6.48
N ALA A 278 -13.73 -43.56 5.90
CA ALA A 278 -13.01 -43.80 4.64
C ALA A 278 -12.22 -42.51 4.40
N VAL A 279 -10.89 -42.43 4.54
CA VAL A 279 -9.91 -43.07 3.69
C VAL A 279 -8.63 -43.28 4.52
N ALA A 280 -8.48 -44.46 5.11
CA ALA A 280 -7.22 -44.96 5.64
C ALA A 280 -7.01 -46.36 5.08
N ALA A 281 -6.80 -46.46 3.77
CA ALA A 281 -6.54 -47.72 3.10
C ALA A 281 -5.86 -47.54 1.73
N THR A 282 -4.66 -46.93 1.68
CA THR A 282 -3.73 -47.14 0.55
C THR A 282 -2.31 -46.76 0.96
N ALA A 283 -1.58 -47.69 1.58
CA ALA A 283 -0.11 -47.76 1.50
C ALA A 283 0.40 -49.07 2.12
N ALA A 284 0.06 -50.20 1.52
CA ALA A 284 0.81 -51.43 1.75
C ALA A 284 0.86 -52.25 0.46
N VAL A 285 2.08 -52.70 0.14
CA VAL A 285 2.41 -53.80 -0.78
C VAL A 285 2.53 -53.44 -2.27
N LYS A 286 3.76 -53.19 -2.73
CA LYS A 286 4.44 -54.15 -3.62
C LYS A 286 5.95 -53.94 -3.70
N LYS A 287 6.68 -54.94 -3.21
CA LYS A 287 8.05 -55.27 -3.59
C LYS A 287 8.02 -55.88 -5.00
N HIS A 288 8.98 -55.50 -5.84
CA HIS A 288 9.84 -56.41 -6.59
C HIS A 288 11.22 -55.78 -6.69
#